data_AF-A0A7V7D5S1-F1
#
_entry.id   AF-A0A7V7D5S1-F1
#
_cell.length_a   1.000
_cell.length_b   1.000
_cell.length_c   1.000
_cell.angle_alpha   90.00
_cell.angle_beta   90.00
_cell.angle_gamma   90.00
#
_symmetry.space_group_name_H-M   'P 1'
#
loop_
_entity.id
_entity.type
_entity.pdbx_description
1 polymer ?
#
loop_
_entity_poly.entity_id
_entity_poly.type
_entity_poly.pdbx_seq_one_letter_code
_entity_poly.pdbx_strand_id
1 'polypeptide(L)'
;MGIKDTTKQANQVLVEIYRGMSSLSKGDLIFDAYRTGRELAMAGLRESHPDATEKQIWHLWAKQHLGEKLFKEVYGEVPDK
;
A
#
# COMPACT_ATOMS: atom_id res chain seq x y z
N MET A 1 10.17 -9.21 28.70
CA MET A 1 8.83 -8.61 28.48
C MET A 1 9.09 -7.28 27.80
N GLY A 2 8.93 -7.20 26.47
CA GLY A 2 9.34 -6.03 25.68
C GLY A 2 8.52 -4.79 26.04
N ILE A 3 9.17 -3.63 26.07
CA ILE A 3 8.51 -2.33 26.17
C ILE A 3 7.58 -2.24 24.94
N LYS A 4 6.28 -2.07 25.16
CA LYS A 4 5.38 -1.71 24.05
C LYS A 4 5.63 -0.25 23.73
N ASP A 5 6.05 0.04 22.50
CA ASP A 5 6.24 1.43 22.01
C ASP A 5 4.96 2.26 22.18
N THR A 6 3.79 1.62 22.19
CA THR A 6 2.51 2.23 22.52
C THR A 6 2.12 1.97 23.98
N THR A 7 2.01 3.04 24.77
CA THR A 7 1.51 2.97 26.15
C THR A 7 0.04 2.54 26.17
N LYS A 8 -0.42 2.01 27.32
CA LYS A 8 -1.85 1.64 27.48
C LYS A 8 -2.78 2.83 27.26
N GLN A 9 -2.36 4.00 27.73
CA GLN A 9 -3.08 5.26 27.61
C GLN A 9 -3.20 5.68 26.15
N ALA A 10 -2.10 5.65 25.37
CA ALA A 10 -2.13 5.97 23.95
C ALA A 10 -3.05 5.03 23.16
N ASN A 11 -3.00 3.72 23.46
CA ASN A 11 -3.89 2.76 22.83
C ASN A 11 -5.37 3.01 23.16
N GLN A 12 -5.67 3.40 24.41
CA GLN A 12 -7.04 3.71 24.81
C GLN A 12 -7.59 4.93 24.07
N VAL A 13 -6.81 6.00 23.98
CA VAL A 13 -7.16 7.21 23.22
C VAL A 13 -7.42 6.86 21.75
N LEU A 14 -6.55 6.07 21.12
CA LEU A 14 -6.72 5.64 19.73
C LEU A 14 -8.06 4.88 19.53
N VAL A 15 -8.39 3.97 20.43
CA VAL A 15 -9.64 3.19 20.37
C VAL A 15 -10.87 4.08 20.53
N GLU A 16 -10.82 5.04 21.46
CA GLU A 16 -11.92 5.98 21.70
C GLU A 16 -12.17 6.86 20.47
N ILE A 17 -11.11 7.41 19.88
CA ILE A 17 -11.19 8.18 18.63
C ILE A 17 -11.79 7.31 17.52
N TYR A 18 -11.25 6.12 17.27
CA TYR A 18 -11.72 5.25 16.20
C TYR A 18 -13.18 4.80 16.39
N ARG A 19 -13.61 4.53 17.63
CA ARG A 19 -15.01 4.19 17.93
C ARG A 19 -15.95 5.37 17.70
N GLY A 20 -15.51 6.60 17.98
CA GLY A 20 -16.28 7.82 17.74
C GLY A 20 -16.39 8.23 16.27
N MET A 21 -15.56 7.69 15.38
CA MET A 21 -15.61 8.02 13.95
C MET A 21 -16.87 7.49 13.26
N SER A 22 -17.41 8.30 12.34
CA SER A 22 -18.45 7.88 11.40
C SER A 22 -17.94 6.75 10.48
N SER A 23 -18.86 5.97 9.91
CA SER A 23 -18.50 4.93 8.94
C SER A 23 -17.82 5.50 7.69
N LEU A 24 -18.21 6.72 7.27
CA LEU A 24 -17.59 7.39 6.12
C LEU A 24 -16.13 7.72 6.41
N SER A 25 -15.85 8.35 7.55
CA SER A 25 -14.48 8.70 7.97
C SER A 25 -13.59 7.46 8.12
N LYS A 26 -14.15 6.33 8.58
CA LYS A 26 -13.43 5.04 8.61
C LYS A 26 -13.12 4.55 7.21
N GLY A 27 -14.06 4.69 6.27
CA GLY A 27 -13.84 4.40 4.86
C GLY A 27 -12.68 5.22 4.29
N ASP A 28 -12.64 6.53 4.57
CA ASP A 28 -11.55 7.41 4.12
C ASP A 28 -10.19 6.93 4.62
N LEU A 29 -10.07 6.57 5.91
CA LEU A 29 -8.83 6.02 6.47
C LEU A 29 -8.38 4.73 5.77
N ILE A 30 -9.32 3.87 5.39
CA ILE A 30 -9.00 2.63 4.66
C ILE A 30 -8.44 2.99 3.27
N PHE A 31 -9.08 3.91 2.54
CA PHE A 31 -8.58 4.33 1.24
C PHE A 31 -7.22 5.03 1.33
N ASP A 32 -6.99 5.85 2.36
CA ASP A 32 -5.68 6.42 2.67
C ASP A 32 -4.63 5.34 2.90
N ALA A 33 -4.94 4.33 3.72
CA ALA A 33 -4.03 3.22 3.98
C ALA A 33 -3.66 2.45 2.70
N TYR A 34 -4.63 2.21 1.79
CA TYR A 34 -4.34 1.60 0.49
C TYR A 34 -3.41 2.46 -0.38
N ARG A 35 -3.62 3.79 -0.42
CA ARG A 35 -2.74 4.72 -1.15
C ARG A 35 -1.32 4.69 -0.59
N THR A 36 -1.18 4.84 0.72
CA THR A 36 0.12 4.80 1.40
C THR A 36 0.82 3.46 1.19
N GLY A 37 0.09 2.34 1.28
CA GLY A 37 0.66 1.01 1.03
C GLY A 37 1.21 0.86 -0.39
N ARG A 38 0.51 1.39 -1.40
CA ARG A 38 1.00 1.43 -2.77
C ARG A 38 2.26 2.29 -2.89
N GLU A 39 2.28 3.48 -2.30
CA GLU A 39 3.43 4.39 -2.36
C GLU A 39 4.69 3.76 -1.76
N LEU A 40 4.55 3.08 -0.62
CA LEU A 40 5.64 2.33 0.00
C LEU A 40 6.14 1.19 -0.91
N ALA A 41 5.23 0.42 -1.51
CA ALA A 41 5.62 -0.64 -2.45
C ALA A 41 6.35 -0.08 -3.68
N MET A 42 5.85 1.02 -4.25
CA MET A 42 6.49 1.71 -5.37
C MET A 42 7.88 2.24 -5.00
N ALA A 43 8.06 2.79 -3.79
CA ALA A 43 9.35 3.25 -3.30
C ALA A 43 10.37 2.11 -3.20
N GLY A 44 9.98 0.97 -2.62
CA GLY A 44 10.84 -0.21 -2.56
C GLY A 44 11.21 -0.78 -3.94
N LEU A 45 10.28 -0.72 -4.91
CA LEU A 45 10.56 -1.12 -6.29
C LEU A 45 11.58 -0.21 -6.96
N ARG A 46 11.48 1.13 -6.76
CA ARG A 46 12.48 2.09 -7.26
C ARG A 46 13.86 1.85 -6.67
N GLU A 47 13.92 1.60 -5.35
CA GLU A 47 15.18 1.28 -4.67
C GLU A 47 15.82 0.00 -5.22
N SER A 48 15.00 -1.02 -5.51
CA SER A 48 15.47 -2.32 -6.03
C SER A 48 15.79 -2.31 -7.54
N HIS A 49 15.27 -1.35 -8.29
CA HIS A 49 15.45 -1.22 -9.75
C HIS A 49 15.82 0.23 -10.12
N PRO A 50 17.03 0.69 -9.77
CA PRO A 50 17.42 2.09 -9.92
C PRO A 50 17.42 2.59 -11.37
N ASP A 51 17.61 1.69 -12.34
CA ASP A 51 17.63 2.01 -13.78
C ASP A 51 16.25 1.91 -14.45
N ALA A 52 15.22 1.46 -13.72
CA ALA A 52 13.89 1.31 -14.27
C ALA A 52 13.18 2.67 -14.42
N THR A 53 12.50 2.85 -15.55
CA THR A 53 11.61 3.98 -15.76
C THR A 53 10.37 3.88 -14.87
N GLU A 54 9.71 5.00 -14.58
CA GLU A 54 8.45 5.01 -13.80
C GLU A 54 7.37 4.09 -14.40
N LYS A 55 7.32 3.95 -15.73
CA LYS A 55 6.39 3.02 -16.40
C LYS A 55 6.72 1.56 -16.09
N GLN A 56 8.00 1.20 -16.07
CA GLN A 56 8.44 -0.15 -15.71
C GLN A 56 8.16 -0.43 -14.22
N ILE A 57 8.43 0.52 -13.33
CA ILE A 57 8.08 0.42 -11.91
C ILE A 57 6.56 0.21 -11.74
N TRP A 58 5.74 0.98 -12.45
CA TRP A 58 4.29 0.81 -12.44
C TRP A 58 3.85 -0.58 -12.90
N HIS A 59 4.41 -1.10 -13.99
CA HIS A 59 4.10 -2.45 -14.46
C HIS A 59 4.55 -3.54 -13.48
N LEU A 60 5.72 -3.39 -12.84
CA LEU A 60 6.18 -4.31 -11.80
C LEU A 60 5.20 -4.35 -10.63
N TRP A 61 4.80 -3.18 -10.12
CA TRP A 61 3.79 -3.10 -9.07
C TRP A 61 2.44 -3.69 -9.51
N ALA A 62 1.95 -3.34 -10.70
CA ALA A 62 0.68 -3.83 -11.22
C ALA A 62 0.69 -5.36 -11.39
N LYS A 63 1.80 -5.95 -11.85
CA LYS A 63 1.94 -7.40 -11.98
C LYS A 63 1.89 -8.10 -10.63
N GLN A 64 2.56 -7.54 -9.62
CA GLN A 64 2.52 -8.07 -8.24
C GLN A 64 1.13 -7.91 -7.61
N HIS A 65 0.47 -6.77 -7.81
CA HIS A 65 -0.81 -6.46 -7.18
C HIS A 65 -2.00 -7.22 -7.81
N LEU A 66 -2.05 -7.30 -9.14
CA LEU A 66 -3.14 -7.95 -9.88
C LEU A 66 -2.93 -9.46 -10.00
N GLY A 67 -1.68 -9.92 -9.91
CA GLY A 67 -1.29 -11.27 -10.24
C GLY A 67 -1.24 -11.51 -11.76
N GLU A 68 -0.62 -12.63 -12.16
CA GLU A 68 -0.27 -12.91 -13.56
C GLU A 68 -1.48 -12.88 -14.51
N LYS A 69 -2.60 -13.49 -14.11
CA LYS A 69 -3.79 -13.61 -14.96
C LYS A 69 -4.38 -12.24 -15.28
N LEU A 70 -4.73 -11.46 -14.25
CA LEU A 70 -5.38 -10.18 -14.43
C LEU A 70 -4.42 -9.14 -15.02
N PHE A 71 -3.13 -9.22 -14.71
CA PHE A 71 -2.13 -8.38 -15.35
C PHE A 71 -2.11 -8.60 -16.87
N LYS A 72 -2.09 -9.85 -17.35
CA LYS A 72 -2.15 -10.16 -18.79
C LYS A 72 -3.45 -9.70 -19.45
N GLU A 73 -4.58 -9.83 -18.77
CA GLU A 73 -5.88 -9.37 -19.28
C GLU A 73 -5.92 -7.84 -19.47
N VAL A 74 -5.29 -7.08 -18.57
CA VAL A 74 -5.31 -5.61 -18.59
C VAL A 74 -4.19 -5.00 -19.44
N TYR A 75 -2.98 -5.56 -19.37
CA TYR A 75 -1.77 -4.99 -19.98
C TYR A 75 -1.24 -5.78 -21.18
N GLY A 76 -1.74 -7.01 -21.42
CA GLY A 76 -1.22 -7.92 -22.45
C GLY A 76 0.12 -8.56 -22.08
N GLU A 77 0.80 -9.15 -23.06
CA GLU A 77 2.21 -9.53 -22.94
C GLU A 77 3.05 -8.24 -23.05
N VAL A 78 3.55 -7.74 -21.93
CA VAL A 78 4.50 -6.62 -21.95
C VAL A 78 5.76 -7.10 -22.69
N PRO A 79 6.18 -6.48 -23.80
CA PRO A 79 7.41 -6.88 -24.47
C PRO A 79 8.60 -6.64 -23.54
N ASP A 80 9.46 -7.64 -23.37
CA ASP A 80 10.77 -7.50 -22.70
C ASP A 80 11.64 -6.53 -23.52
N LYS A 81 11.56 -5.23 -23.25
CA LYS A 81 12.54 -4.22 -23.68
C LYS A 81 12.70 -3.13 -22.62
#